data_AF-A0A8J4TZ64-F1
#
_entry.id   AF-A0A8J4TZ64-F1
#
_cell.length_a   1.000
_cell.length_b   1.000
_cell.length_c   1.000
_cell.angle_alpha   90.00
_cell.angle_beta   90.00
_cell.angle_gamma   90.00
#
_symmetry.space_group_name_H-M   'P 1'
#
loop_
_entity.id
_entity.type
_entity.pdbx_description
1 polymer ?
#
loop_
_entity_poly.entity_id
_entity_poly.type
_entity_poly.pdbx_seq_one_letter_code
_entity_poly.pdbx_strand_id
1 'polypeptide(L)'
;MAAASYDQLLKQVEALKMENSNLRQELEDNSNHLTKLETEASNMKEVLKQLQGSIEDDSNDSQGQIDFLERLKEINLEPSSFSGVKLRMKTSMPGSSSDRSADSSPMGSFPRRGVTNGGRDSAGYLEELEKERSLLMAELQKEEKEKDWYYAQLENLTKRIDSLPLTGNFSLQTDMTRRQLDYEARQIRAAMEEQLGTCQDMEKRAQVRVARIQQIEKDMLRLRQHLQSQSSETETKHELLAQAEGAQASGDSVIGNGACSQASSSRVDHDTASDMSSGGSYSVPRRLTSHLGTKVEMVYSLLSMLGTHDKDDMSRTLLAMSSSQDSCIAMRQSGCLPLLIQLLHGNDKDSVLLGNSRGSKEARARASAALHNIIHSQPDDKRGRREIRVLHLLEQIRAYCETCWEWQESHERGVDQDKNPMPSPMEHQICPAVCVLMKLSFDEEHRHAMNELGGLQAIGELLQVDCEIYGLTSDHYSVTLRRYAGMALTNLTFGDVANKATLCSMKGCMRAMVAQLKSESEDLQQVIASVLRNLSWRADVNSKKTLREVGSVRALMECALEVQKESTLKSVLSALWNLSAHCTENKADICSVPGALAFLVSTLTYRSQTNTLAIIESGGGILRNVSSLIATNEEH
;
A
#
# COMPACT_ATOMS: atom_id res chain seq x y z
N MET A 1 45.20 -3.38 10.65
CA MET A 1 44.30 -3.83 11.74
C MET A 1 44.71 -5.24 12.13
N ALA A 2 44.61 -5.63 13.41
CA ALA A 2 44.72 -7.03 13.77
C ALA A 2 43.47 -7.76 13.26
N ALA A 3 43.65 -8.86 12.53
CA ALA A 3 42.53 -9.73 12.19
C ALA A 3 41.96 -10.34 13.48
N ALA A 4 40.63 -10.44 13.59
CA ALA A 4 39.99 -11.18 14.68
C ALA A 4 40.53 -12.62 14.68
N SER A 5 40.92 -13.15 15.85
CA SER A 5 41.48 -14.50 15.89
C SER A 5 40.41 -15.52 15.48
N TYR A 6 40.87 -16.66 14.97
CA TYR A 6 39.99 -17.78 14.61
C TYR A 6 39.05 -18.18 15.77
N ASP A 7 39.53 -18.11 17.01
CA ASP A 7 38.75 -18.40 18.22
C ASP A 7 37.65 -17.36 18.52
N GLN A 8 37.86 -16.08 18.16
CA GLN A 8 36.81 -15.05 18.25
C GLN A 8 35.70 -15.29 17.23
N LEU A 9 36.06 -15.65 15.99
CA LEU A 9 35.10 -16.01 14.94
C LEU A 9 34.30 -17.26 15.33
N LEU A 10 34.94 -18.28 15.89
CA LEU A 10 34.28 -19.49 16.40
C LEU A 10 33.23 -19.17 17.48
N LYS A 11 33.61 -18.37 18.49
CA LYS A 11 32.67 -17.93 19.54
C LYS A 11 31.50 -17.12 18.99
N GLN A 12 31.73 -16.29 17.97
CA GLN A 12 30.67 -15.50 17.34
C GLN A 12 29.72 -16.39 16.52
N VAL A 13 30.24 -17.43 15.83
CA VAL A 13 29.41 -18.44 15.15
C VAL A 13 28.60 -19.27 16.14
N GLU A 14 29.16 -19.63 17.30
CA GLU A 14 28.43 -20.33 18.37
C GLU A 14 27.30 -19.47 18.97
N ALA A 15 27.58 -18.19 19.24
CA ALA A 15 26.57 -17.23 19.70
C ALA A 15 25.42 -17.08 18.68
N LEU A 16 25.74 -16.88 17.40
CA LEU A 16 24.75 -16.78 16.32
C LEU A 16 23.95 -18.07 16.14
N LYS A 17 24.55 -19.25 16.37
CA LYS A 17 23.81 -20.54 16.35
C LYS A 17 22.81 -20.64 17.50
N MET A 18 23.18 -20.22 18.70
CA MET A 18 22.26 -20.18 19.85
C MET A 18 21.12 -19.19 19.61
N GLU A 19 21.41 -18.00 19.10
CA GLU A 19 20.42 -17.00 18.73
C GLU A 19 19.45 -17.51 17.65
N ASN A 20 19.97 -18.18 16.60
CA ASN A 20 19.12 -18.81 15.57
C ASN A 20 18.23 -19.93 16.14
N SER A 21 18.69 -20.64 17.17
CA SER A 21 17.91 -21.67 17.86
C SER A 21 16.76 -21.05 18.67
N ASN A 22 17.04 -19.98 19.43
CA ASN A 22 16.01 -19.26 20.17
C ASN A 22 14.95 -18.65 19.24
N LEU A 23 15.39 -17.99 18.16
CA LEU A 23 14.48 -17.39 17.18
C LEU A 23 13.58 -18.43 16.50
N ARG A 24 14.05 -19.67 16.30
CA ARG A 24 13.20 -20.77 15.80
C ARG A 24 12.16 -21.21 16.82
N GLN A 25 12.53 -21.32 18.09
CA GLN A 25 11.59 -21.63 19.17
C GLN A 25 10.52 -20.54 19.30
N GLU A 26 10.91 -19.26 19.30
CA GLU A 26 9.97 -18.14 19.33
C GLU A 26 9.04 -18.13 18.11
N LEU A 27 9.54 -18.51 16.92
CA LEU A 27 8.69 -18.62 15.72
C LEU A 27 7.68 -19.77 15.84
N GLU A 28 8.09 -20.91 16.39
CA GLU A 28 7.23 -22.07 16.62
C GLU A 28 6.17 -21.79 17.71
N ASP A 29 6.56 -21.14 18.80
CA ASP A 29 5.65 -20.71 19.88
C ASP A 29 4.62 -19.70 19.37
N ASN A 30 5.04 -18.74 18.52
CA ASN A 30 4.14 -17.80 17.86
C ASN A 30 3.20 -18.49 16.86
N SER A 31 3.67 -19.48 16.10
CA SER A 31 2.84 -20.27 15.18
C SER A 31 1.78 -21.07 15.96
N ASN A 32 2.16 -21.66 17.10
CA ASN A 32 1.25 -22.36 18.00
C ASN A 32 0.22 -21.41 18.65
N HIS A 33 0.60 -20.16 18.94
CA HIS A 33 -0.33 -19.15 19.44
C HIS A 33 -1.33 -18.70 18.36
N LEU A 34 -0.87 -18.49 17.12
CA LEU A 34 -1.72 -18.14 15.98
C LEU A 34 -2.76 -19.24 15.72
N THR A 35 -2.35 -20.50 15.71
CA THR A 35 -3.25 -21.66 15.52
C THR A 35 -4.35 -21.70 16.59
N LYS A 36 -4.05 -21.34 17.84
CA LYS A 36 -5.05 -21.22 18.91
C LYS A 36 -6.05 -20.09 18.64
N LEU A 37 -5.58 -18.92 18.24
CA LEU A 37 -6.45 -17.78 17.89
C LEU A 37 -7.34 -18.09 16.68
N GLU A 38 -6.82 -18.81 15.67
CA GLU A 38 -7.61 -19.31 14.54
C GLU A 38 -8.68 -20.33 14.97
N THR A 39 -8.36 -21.18 15.95
CA THR A 39 -9.33 -22.14 16.53
C THR A 39 -10.40 -21.42 17.34
N GLU A 40 -10.03 -20.43 18.17
CA GLU A 40 -10.97 -19.58 18.92
C GLU A 40 -11.87 -18.76 17.99
N ALA A 41 -11.32 -18.18 16.92
CA ALA A 41 -12.10 -17.48 15.90
C ALA A 41 -13.06 -18.42 15.15
N SER A 42 -12.64 -19.65 14.86
CA SER A 42 -13.49 -20.67 14.23
C SER A 42 -14.64 -21.09 15.14
N ASN A 43 -14.36 -21.31 16.43
CA ASN A 43 -15.39 -21.59 17.44
C ASN A 43 -16.38 -20.43 17.60
N MET A 44 -15.90 -19.18 17.64
CA MET A 44 -16.77 -18.00 17.68
C MET A 44 -17.63 -17.87 16.40
N LYS A 45 -17.08 -18.19 15.23
CA LYS A 45 -17.83 -18.25 13.97
C LYS A 45 -18.93 -19.31 14.00
N GLU A 46 -18.69 -20.46 14.61
CA GLU A 46 -19.70 -21.51 14.77
C GLU A 46 -20.79 -21.14 15.79
N VAL A 47 -20.43 -20.51 16.92
CA VAL A 47 -21.40 -19.92 17.87
C VAL A 47 -22.26 -18.85 17.19
N LEU A 48 -21.67 -17.95 16.41
CA LEU A 48 -22.41 -16.94 15.66
C LEU A 48 -23.35 -17.57 14.60
N LYS A 49 -22.93 -18.68 13.97
CA LYS A 49 -23.77 -19.42 13.02
C LYS A 49 -24.94 -20.14 13.72
N GLN A 50 -24.74 -20.67 14.92
CA GLN A 50 -25.81 -21.23 15.74
C GLN A 50 -26.80 -20.15 16.22
N LEU A 51 -26.30 -18.99 16.65
CA LEU A 51 -27.14 -17.84 16.98
C LEU A 51 -27.95 -17.34 15.79
N GLN A 52 -27.34 -17.27 14.59
CA GLN A 52 -28.03 -16.90 13.36
C GLN A 52 -29.14 -17.91 13.03
N GLY A 53 -28.84 -19.22 13.07
CA GLY A 53 -29.84 -20.27 12.84
C GLY A 53 -31.01 -20.21 13.83
N SER A 54 -30.73 -20.00 15.13
CA SER A 54 -31.77 -19.84 16.15
C SER A 54 -32.66 -18.60 15.91
N ILE A 55 -32.09 -17.50 15.42
CA ILE A 55 -32.84 -16.28 15.08
C ILE A 55 -33.69 -16.49 13.82
N GLU A 56 -33.22 -17.29 12.86
CA GLU A 56 -33.97 -17.65 11.65
C GLU A 56 -35.13 -18.61 11.97
N ASP A 57 -34.94 -19.60 12.86
CA ASP A 57 -35.99 -20.52 13.31
C ASP A 57 -37.06 -19.84 14.21
N ASP A 58 -36.66 -18.96 15.14
CA ASP A 58 -37.58 -18.22 16.04
C ASP A 58 -38.31 -17.05 15.33
N SER A 59 -38.11 -16.86 14.02
CA SER A 59 -38.71 -15.74 13.27
C SER A 59 -40.22 -15.90 12.97
N ASN A 60 -40.80 -17.07 13.25
CA ASN A 60 -42.19 -17.41 12.90
C ASN A 60 -43.17 -17.52 14.08
N ASP A 61 -42.75 -17.38 15.34
CA ASP A 61 -43.70 -17.35 16.46
C ASP A 61 -43.31 -16.35 17.56
N SER A 62 -44.18 -15.37 17.82
CA SER A 62 -43.88 -14.18 18.64
C SER A 62 -43.73 -14.48 20.14
N GLN A 63 -43.98 -15.72 20.56
CA GLN A 63 -43.88 -16.16 21.95
C GLN A 63 -42.48 -16.67 22.32
N GLY A 64 -41.69 -17.18 21.37
CA GLY A 64 -40.35 -17.77 21.64
C GLY A 64 -39.28 -16.75 22.02
N GLN A 65 -39.39 -15.51 21.53
CA GLN A 65 -38.40 -14.44 21.78
C GLN A 65 -38.28 -14.05 23.27
N ILE A 66 -39.30 -14.32 24.08
CA ILE A 66 -39.28 -14.03 25.53
C ILE A 66 -38.46 -15.09 26.28
N ASP A 67 -38.66 -16.38 25.99
CA ASP A 67 -37.89 -17.49 26.57
C ASP A 67 -36.41 -17.43 26.15
N PHE A 68 -36.13 -17.01 24.91
CA PHE A 68 -34.75 -16.81 24.41
C PHE A 68 -34.01 -15.69 25.19
N LEU A 69 -34.70 -14.59 25.49
CA LEU A 69 -34.17 -13.49 26.31
C LEU A 69 -33.96 -13.88 27.79
N GLU A 70 -34.69 -14.87 28.29
CA GLU A 70 -34.49 -15.39 29.65
C GLU A 70 -33.30 -16.37 29.71
N ARG A 71 -33.14 -17.26 28.72
CA ARG A 71 -31.95 -18.13 28.58
C ARG A 71 -30.65 -17.35 28.40
N LEU A 72 -30.65 -16.23 27.67
CA LEU A 72 -29.47 -15.39 27.51
C LEU A 72 -28.99 -14.73 28.82
N LYS A 73 -29.81 -14.71 29.89
CA LYS A 73 -29.36 -14.29 31.23
C LYS A 73 -28.66 -15.41 32.02
N GLU A 74 -28.91 -16.67 31.71
CA GLU A 74 -28.30 -17.81 32.40
C GLU A 74 -26.87 -18.10 31.92
N ILE A 75 -26.50 -17.67 30.71
CA ILE A 75 -25.12 -17.75 30.18
C ILE A 75 -24.26 -16.61 30.76
N ASN A 76 -24.15 -16.58 32.08
CA ASN A 76 -23.29 -15.66 32.81
C ASN A 76 -21.97 -16.38 33.13
N LEU A 77 -20.94 -16.15 32.32
CA LEU A 77 -19.59 -16.67 32.57
C LEU A 77 -19.00 -15.99 33.81
N GLU A 78 -18.78 -16.75 34.88
CA GLU A 78 -18.16 -16.21 36.10
C GLU A 78 -16.75 -15.63 35.83
N PRO A 79 -16.43 -14.44 36.37
CA PRO A 79 -15.09 -13.88 36.33
C PRO A 79 -14.21 -14.47 37.46
N SER A 80 -13.97 -15.78 37.45
CA SER A 80 -13.35 -16.50 38.59
C SER A 80 -12.19 -17.46 38.25
N SER A 81 -11.51 -17.33 37.10
CA SER A 81 -10.33 -18.18 36.77
C SER A 81 -9.15 -17.48 36.06
N PHE A 82 -8.66 -16.36 36.61
CA PHE A 82 -7.34 -15.80 36.25
C PHE A 82 -6.41 -15.75 37.47
N SER A 83 -5.82 -16.90 37.82
CA SER A 83 -4.74 -16.99 38.80
C SER A 83 -3.41 -16.56 38.18
N GLY A 84 -3.03 -15.30 38.40
CA GLY A 84 -1.71 -14.81 37.99
C GLY A 84 -0.56 -15.51 38.72
N VAL A 85 0.48 -15.90 37.99
CA VAL A 85 1.73 -16.43 38.57
C VAL A 85 2.93 -15.63 38.08
N LYS A 86 3.80 -15.26 39.03
CA LYS A 86 4.95 -14.37 38.85
C LYS A 86 6.03 -14.98 37.97
N LEU A 87 6.62 -14.15 37.10
CA LEU A 87 7.96 -14.38 36.56
C LEU A 87 8.98 -14.57 37.69
N ARG A 88 9.74 -15.67 37.64
CA ARG A 88 10.90 -15.89 38.51
C ARG A 88 12.08 -16.42 37.67
N MET A 89 13.06 -15.57 37.41
CA MET A 89 14.35 -16.03 36.88
C MET A 89 15.03 -16.99 37.86
N LYS A 90 15.63 -18.06 37.34
CA LYS A 90 16.79 -18.72 37.95
C LYS A 90 17.61 -19.45 36.89
N THR A 91 18.90 -19.17 36.87
CA THR A 91 19.95 -19.87 36.12
C THR A 91 20.40 -21.14 36.85
N SER A 92 20.58 -22.27 36.14
CA SER A 92 21.70 -23.22 36.32
C SER A 92 21.55 -24.50 35.48
N MET A 93 22.63 -24.89 34.79
CA MET A 93 22.94 -26.26 34.30
C MET A 93 23.42 -27.15 35.49
N PRO A 94 23.72 -28.47 35.37
CA PRO A 94 23.83 -29.32 34.17
C PRO A 94 23.16 -30.73 34.28
N GLY A 95 23.21 -31.51 33.19
CA GLY A 95 22.95 -32.97 33.21
C GLY A 95 22.96 -33.59 31.81
N SER A 96 23.68 -34.70 31.63
CA SER A 96 23.84 -35.41 30.34
C SER A 96 23.38 -36.86 30.45
N SER A 97 22.60 -37.35 29.48
CA SER A 97 22.57 -38.77 29.12
C SER A 97 21.94 -39.01 27.74
N SER A 98 22.46 -40.02 27.05
CA SER A 98 22.00 -40.56 25.77
C SER A 98 20.67 -41.29 25.90
N ASP A 99 19.80 -41.25 24.87
CA ASP A 99 19.41 -42.49 24.17
C ASP A 99 18.75 -42.29 22.79
N ARG A 100 18.60 -43.41 22.07
CA ARG A 100 18.42 -43.49 20.61
C ARG A 100 17.01 -43.91 20.18
N SER A 101 16.69 -43.53 18.93
CA SER A 101 16.02 -44.33 17.87
C SER A 101 14.65 -43.84 17.41
N ALA A 102 14.50 -43.74 16.08
CA ALA A 102 13.30 -43.91 15.21
C ALA A 102 11.95 -43.26 15.61
N ASP A 103 11.11 -42.76 14.68
CA ASP A 103 11.00 -43.12 13.27
C ASP A 103 10.35 -42.02 12.38
N SER A 104 10.53 -42.18 11.06
CA SER A 104 9.65 -41.76 9.96
C SER A 104 9.08 -40.33 9.86
N SER A 105 9.45 -39.65 8.77
CA SER A 105 8.60 -38.66 8.09
C SER A 105 8.64 -38.92 6.57
N PRO A 106 7.52 -38.94 5.85
CA PRO A 106 7.52 -39.11 4.39
C PRO A 106 7.68 -37.77 3.67
N MET A 107 8.87 -37.49 3.15
CA MET A 107 9.10 -36.43 2.16
C MET A 107 8.75 -36.94 0.76
N GLY A 108 7.80 -36.30 0.10
CA GLY A 108 7.44 -36.59 -1.30
C GLY A 108 8.58 -36.22 -2.24
N SER A 109 9.20 -37.21 -2.87
CA SER A 109 10.30 -37.02 -3.83
C SER A 109 9.82 -37.21 -5.27
N PHE A 110 10.10 -36.23 -6.12
CA PHE A 110 9.95 -36.39 -7.58
C PHE A 110 11.29 -36.88 -8.19
N PRO A 111 11.27 -37.92 -9.03
CA PRO A 111 12.51 -38.59 -9.44
C PRO A 111 13.25 -37.85 -10.56
N ARG A 112 14.57 -37.66 -10.39
CA ARG A 112 15.47 -37.47 -11.53
C ARG A 112 15.55 -38.76 -12.34
N ARG A 113 15.31 -38.70 -13.65
CA ARG A 113 15.64 -39.77 -14.59
C ARG A 113 16.66 -39.27 -15.62
N GLY A 114 17.72 -40.04 -15.85
CA GLY A 114 18.78 -39.70 -16.80
C GLY A 114 18.55 -40.28 -18.20
N VAL A 115 18.73 -39.43 -19.21
CA VAL A 115 19.33 -39.66 -20.54
C VAL A 115 19.12 -41.03 -21.22
N THR A 116 18.43 -41.06 -22.38
CA THR A 116 18.94 -41.55 -23.70
C THR A 116 17.82 -41.77 -24.75
N ASN A 117 17.62 -40.81 -25.66
CA ASN A 117 17.46 -41.00 -27.14
C ASN A 117 17.03 -39.70 -27.83
N GLY A 118 17.34 -39.57 -29.13
CA GLY A 118 17.21 -38.33 -29.89
C GLY A 118 15.89 -38.13 -30.66
N GLY A 119 15.60 -36.87 -30.99
CA GLY A 119 14.63 -36.46 -32.01
C GLY A 119 13.16 -36.49 -31.62
N ARG A 120 12.61 -37.65 -31.21
CA ARG A 120 11.14 -37.82 -31.06
C ARG A 120 10.55 -37.20 -29.80
N ASP A 121 11.23 -37.28 -28.66
CA ASP A 121 10.67 -36.86 -27.37
C ASP A 121 10.53 -35.33 -27.26
N SER A 122 11.41 -34.59 -27.93
CA SER A 122 11.41 -33.11 -27.91
C SER A 122 10.23 -32.49 -28.69
N ALA A 123 9.64 -33.22 -29.62
CA ALA A 123 8.44 -32.79 -30.35
C ALA A 123 7.17 -33.01 -29.51
N GLY A 124 7.02 -34.19 -28.90
CA GLY A 124 5.90 -34.49 -28.00
C GLY A 124 5.85 -33.57 -26.79
N TYR A 125 7.00 -33.29 -26.17
CA TYR A 125 7.08 -32.34 -25.06
C TYR A 125 6.73 -30.89 -25.45
N LEU A 126 7.01 -30.48 -26.69
CA LEU A 126 6.59 -29.18 -27.20
C LEU A 126 5.07 -29.11 -27.43
N GLU A 127 4.46 -30.20 -27.92
CA GLU A 127 2.99 -30.32 -28.05
C GLU A 127 2.29 -30.30 -26.68
N GLU A 128 2.85 -30.97 -25.66
CA GLU A 128 2.37 -30.92 -24.27
C GLU A 128 2.39 -29.49 -23.70
N LEU A 129 3.49 -28.75 -23.91
CA LEU A 129 3.63 -27.35 -23.50
C LEU A 129 2.65 -26.43 -24.25
N GLU A 130 2.47 -26.61 -25.56
CA GLU A 130 1.54 -25.80 -26.36
C GLU A 130 0.07 -26.07 -25.97
N LYS A 131 -0.25 -27.31 -25.58
CA LYS A 131 -1.54 -27.70 -24.98
C LYS A 131 -1.75 -27.10 -23.58
N GLU A 132 -0.74 -27.14 -22.70
CA GLU A 132 -0.81 -26.53 -21.36
C GLU A 132 -1.02 -25.02 -21.46
N ARG A 133 -0.27 -24.32 -22.33
CA ARG A 133 -0.46 -22.89 -22.60
C ARG A 133 -1.88 -22.59 -23.08
N SER A 134 -2.41 -23.41 -23.99
CA SER A 134 -3.75 -23.22 -24.55
C SER A 134 -4.84 -23.39 -23.50
N LEU A 135 -4.69 -24.37 -22.59
CA LEU A 135 -5.60 -24.58 -21.45
C LEU A 135 -5.57 -23.40 -20.46
N LEU A 136 -4.38 -22.94 -20.05
CA LEU A 136 -4.23 -21.81 -19.13
C LEU A 136 -4.81 -20.50 -19.71
N MET A 137 -4.63 -20.27 -21.01
CA MET A 137 -5.24 -19.13 -21.72
C MET A 137 -6.77 -19.25 -21.78
N ALA A 138 -7.31 -20.46 -22.01
CA ALA A 138 -8.76 -20.70 -22.03
C ALA A 138 -9.39 -20.51 -20.64
N GLU A 139 -8.72 -20.96 -19.57
CA GLU A 139 -9.15 -20.73 -18.19
C GLU A 139 -9.17 -19.23 -17.84
N LEU A 140 -8.11 -18.49 -18.17
CA LEU A 140 -8.06 -17.05 -17.97
C LEU A 140 -9.20 -16.33 -18.72
N GLN A 141 -9.44 -16.68 -19.99
CA GLN A 141 -10.55 -16.11 -20.75
C GLN A 141 -11.93 -16.50 -20.22
N LYS A 142 -12.07 -17.68 -19.60
CA LYS A 142 -13.32 -18.10 -18.97
C LYS A 142 -13.59 -17.28 -17.71
N GLU A 143 -12.60 -17.19 -16.81
CA GLU A 143 -12.69 -16.44 -15.56
C GLU A 143 -12.91 -14.93 -15.82
N GLU A 144 -12.28 -14.38 -16.86
CA GLU A 144 -12.48 -12.99 -17.30
C GLU A 144 -13.92 -12.75 -17.81
N LYS A 145 -14.49 -13.67 -18.61
CA LYS A 145 -15.88 -13.55 -19.10
C LYS A 145 -16.91 -13.66 -17.98
N GLU A 146 -16.69 -14.54 -17.01
CA GLU A 146 -17.55 -14.66 -15.83
C GLU A 146 -17.48 -13.39 -14.98
N LYS A 147 -16.28 -12.84 -14.76
CA LYS A 147 -16.06 -11.56 -14.10
C LYS A 147 -16.75 -10.38 -14.81
N ASP A 148 -16.60 -10.28 -16.14
CA ASP A 148 -17.23 -9.23 -16.95
C ASP A 148 -18.77 -9.30 -16.90
N TRP A 149 -19.34 -10.50 -16.81
CA TRP A 149 -20.79 -10.70 -16.64
C TRP A 149 -21.28 -10.13 -15.30
N TYR A 150 -20.57 -10.38 -14.20
CA TYR A 150 -20.90 -9.78 -12.90
C TYR A 150 -20.74 -8.25 -12.92
N TYR A 151 -19.66 -7.72 -13.51
CA TYR A 151 -19.48 -6.27 -13.61
C TYR A 151 -20.55 -5.59 -14.48
N ALA A 152 -20.98 -6.19 -15.58
CA ALA A 152 -22.06 -5.66 -16.42
C ALA A 152 -23.40 -5.56 -15.67
N GLN A 153 -23.70 -6.51 -14.78
CA GLN A 153 -24.89 -6.43 -13.92
C GLN A 153 -24.77 -5.35 -12.85
N LEU A 154 -23.62 -5.24 -12.20
CA LEU A 154 -23.36 -4.18 -11.21
C LEU A 154 -23.43 -2.79 -11.86
N GLU A 155 -22.86 -2.61 -13.05
CA GLU A 155 -22.94 -1.37 -13.82
C GLU A 155 -24.39 -1.02 -14.20
N ASN A 156 -25.24 -2.02 -14.53
CA ASN A 156 -26.66 -1.81 -14.77
C ASN A 156 -27.40 -1.32 -13.51
N LEU A 157 -27.11 -1.91 -12.34
CA LEU A 157 -27.67 -1.46 -11.07
C LEU A 157 -27.20 -0.05 -10.70
N THR A 158 -25.92 0.27 -10.88
CA THR A 158 -25.39 1.63 -10.69
C THR A 158 -26.12 2.64 -11.57
N LYS A 159 -26.26 2.37 -12.88
CA LYS A 159 -27.04 3.24 -13.79
C LYS A 159 -28.50 3.43 -13.35
N ARG A 160 -29.14 2.39 -12.79
CA ARG A 160 -30.49 2.49 -12.20
C ARG A 160 -30.50 3.36 -10.94
N ILE A 161 -29.53 3.19 -10.04
CA ILE A 161 -29.39 3.98 -8.79
C ILE A 161 -29.12 5.47 -9.08
N ASP A 162 -28.29 5.76 -10.09
CA ASP A 162 -27.94 7.12 -10.53
C ASP A 162 -29.11 7.82 -11.22
N SER A 163 -30.00 7.06 -11.88
CA SER A 163 -31.21 7.59 -12.51
C SER A 163 -32.31 8.00 -11.52
N LEU A 164 -32.19 7.63 -10.24
CA LEU A 164 -33.17 8.00 -9.21
C LEU A 164 -32.92 9.45 -8.73
N PRO A 165 -33.95 10.32 -8.69
CA PRO A 165 -33.79 11.75 -8.42
C PRO A 165 -33.13 12.03 -7.07
N LEU A 166 -32.19 12.98 -7.07
CA LEU A 166 -31.31 13.31 -5.93
C LEU A 166 -31.64 14.65 -5.24
N THR A 167 -32.53 15.48 -5.81
CA THR A 167 -32.81 16.83 -5.30
C THR A 167 -34.30 17.20 -5.37
N GLY A 168 -34.76 18.01 -4.41
CA GLY A 168 -36.10 18.59 -4.40
C GLY A 168 -36.82 18.42 -3.06
N ASN A 169 -37.32 17.21 -2.78
CA ASN A 169 -37.98 16.84 -1.54
C ASN A 169 -37.73 15.35 -1.24
N PHE A 170 -37.62 14.96 0.03
CA PHE A 170 -37.44 13.55 0.41
C PHE A 170 -38.67 12.71 0.01
N SER A 171 -38.45 11.70 -0.84
CA SER A 171 -39.46 10.72 -1.23
C SER A 171 -39.08 9.36 -0.68
N LEU A 172 -39.85 8.87 0.29
CA LEU A 172 -39.67 7.54 0.89
C LEU A 172 -39.68 6.42 -0.16
N GLN A 173 -40.47 6.57 -1.22
CA GLN A 173 -40.54 5.61 -2.32
C GLN A 173 -39.24 5.55 -3.13
N THR A 174 -38.61 6.71 -3.39
CA THR A 174 -37.32 6.79 -4.07
C THR A 174 -36.20 6.19 -3.21
N ASP A 175 -36.21 6.47 -1.90
CA ASP A 175 -35.24 5.92 -0.95
C ASP A 175 -35.37 4.39 -0.80
N MET A 176 -36.59 3.86 -0.65
CA MET A 176 -36.84 2.41 -0.64
C MET A 176 -36.41 1.74 -1.94
N THR A 177 -36.64 2.37 -3.09
CA THR A 177 -36.18 1.86 -4.39
C THR A 177 -34.65 1.83 -4.48
N ARG A 178 -33.96 2.86 -3.99
CA ARG A 178 -32.49 2.92 -3.94
C ARG A 178 -31.94 1.80 -3.04
N ARG A 179 -32.49 1.63 -1.83
CA ARG A 179 -32.08 0.55 -0.90
C ARG A 179 -32.28 -0.86 -1.47
N GLN A 180 -33.34 -1.08 -2.24
CA GLN A 180 -33.60 -2.35 -2.92
C GLN A 180 -32.51 -2.65 -3.99
N LEU A 181 -32.16 -1.66 -4.81
CA LEU A 181 -31.08 -1.80 -5.80
C LEU A 181 -29.71 -2.00 -5.14
N ASP A 182 -29.44 -1.34 -4.02
CA ASP A 182 -28.23 -1.55 -3.22
C ASP A 182 -28.15 -2.96 -2.63
N TYR A 183 -29.29 -3.53 -2.22
CA TYR A 183 -29.38 -4.91 -1.75
C TYR A 183 -29.11 -5.91 -2.88
N GLU A 184 -29.72 -5.72 -4.05
CA GLU A 184 -29.43 -6.50 -5.26
C GLU A 184 -27.94 -6.44 -5.63
N ALA A 185 -27.33 -5.26 -5.57
CA ALA A 185 -25.90 -5.09 -5.85
C ALA A 185 -24.98 -5.77 -4.80
N ARG A 186 -25.42 -5.88 -3.54
CA ARG A 186 -24.70 -6.67 -2.52
C ARG A 186 -24.81 -8.17 -2.78
N GLN A 187 -25.99 -8.66 -3.15
CA GLN A 187 -26.20 -10.07 -3.50
C GLN A 187 -25.34 -10.50 -4.69
N ILE A 188 -25.27 -9.66 -5.74
CA ILE A 188 -24.42 -9.93 -6.91
C ILE A 188 -22.92 -9.94 -6.54
N ARG A 189 -22.47 -9.02 -5.66
CA ARG A 189 -21.08 -9.03 -5.14
C ARG A 189 -20.78 -10.28 -4.31
N ALA A 190 -21.68 -10.70 -3.44
CA ALA A 190 -21.52 -11.92 -2.65
C ALA A 190 -21.48 -13.18 -3.53
N ALA A 191 -22.36 -13.29 -4.53
CA ALA A 191 -22.35 -14.39 -5.50
C ALA A 191 -21.07 -14.40 -6.35
N MET A 192 -20.55 -13.24 -6.75
CA MET A 192 -19.25 -13.13 -7.43
C MET A 192 -18.10 -13.61 -6.54
N GLU A 193 -18.09 -13.23 -5.26
CA GLU A 193 -17.07 -13.64 -4.28
C GLU A 193 -17.17 -15.14 -3.92
N GLU A 194 -18.36 -15.73 -3.92
CA GLU A 194 -18.55 -17.18 -3.74
C GLU A 194 -18.06 -17.99 -4.95
N GLN A 195 -18.34 -17.54 -6.17
CA GLN A 195 -17.96 -18.26 -7.40
C GLN A 195 -16.50 -18.04 -7.82
N LEU A 196 -15.99 -16.81 -7.68
CA LEU A 196 -14.64 -16.43 -8.13
C LEU A 196 -13.65 -16.27 -6.98
N GLY A 197 -14.09 -16.28 -5.71
CA GLY A 197 -13.25 -15.91 -4.57
C GLY A 197 -13.06 -14.40 -4.44
N THR A 198 -12.22 -13.98 -3.49
CA THR A 198 -11.97 -12.54 -3.27
C THR A 198 -11.23 -11.93 -4.47
N CYS A 199 -11.33 -10.61 -4.66
CA CYS A 199 -10.56 -9.89 -5.69
C CYS A 199 -9.05 -10.18 -5.59
N GLN A 200 -8.51 -10.37 -4.39
CA GLN A 200 -7.09 -10.71 -4.19
C GLN A 200 -6.77 -12.13 -4.66
N ASP A 201 -7.71 -13.08 -4.54
CA ASP A 201 -7.48 -14.46 -4.94
C ASP A 201 -7.62 -14.62 -6.45
N MET A 202 -8.58 -13.94 -7.07
CA MET A 202 -8.64 -13.77 -8.53
C MET A 202 -7.33 -13.20 -9.08
N GLU A 203 -6.83 -12.11 -8.49
CA GLU A 203 -5.57 -11.48 -8.92
C GLU A 203 -4.37 -12.44 -8.76
N LYS A 204 -4.22 -13.10 -7.60
CA LYS A 204 -3.16 -14.09 -7.37
C LYS A 204 -3.24 -15.25 -8.38
N ARG A 205 -4.43 -15.82 -8.63
CA ARG A 205 -4.62 -16.90 -9.61
C ARG A 205 -4.26 -16.42 -11.02
N ALA A 206 -4.70 -15.23 -11.41
CA ALA A 206 -4.36 -14.65 -12.71
C ALA A 206 -2.84 -14.44 -12.87
N GLN A 207 -2.18 -13.85 -11.88
CA GLN A 207 -0.72 -13.67 -11.86
C GLN A 207 0.04 -15.01 -11.96
N VAL A 208 -0.39 -16.04 -11.22
CA VAL A 208 0.22 -17.39 -11.27
C VAL A 208 0.05 -18.03 -12.65
N ARG A 209 -1.16 -17.98 -13.25
CA ARG A 209 -1.39 -18.52 -14.60
C ARG A 209 -0.58 -17.77 -15.66
N VAL A 210 -0.52 -16.43 -15.61
CA VAL A 210 0.28 -15.60 -16.53
C VAL A 210 1.78 -15.90 -16.39
N ALA A 211 2.30 -16.01 -15.17
CA ALA A 211 3.70 -16.38 -14.93
C ALA A 211 4.03 -17.79 -15.49
N ARG A 212 3.11 -18.75 -15.35
CA ARG A 212 3.25 -20.08 -15.94
C ARG A 212 3.24 -20.04 -17.47
N ILE A 213 2.35 -19.27 -18.09
CA ILE A 213 2.30 -19.07 -19.55
C ILE A 213 3.62 -18.47 -20.07
N GLN A 214 4.15 -17.42 -19.43
CA GLN A 214 5.43 -16.82 -19.81
C GLN A 214 6.60 -17.80 -19.68
N GLN A 215 6.59 -18.66 -18.66
CA GLN A 215 7.60 -19.70 -18.51
C GLN A 215 7.48 -20.77 -19.61
N ILE A 216 6.26 -21.20 -19.95
CA ILE A 216 6.01 -22.14 -21.07
C ILE A 216 6.48 -21.53 -22.41
N GLU A 217 6.17 -20.26 -22.69
CA GLU A 217 6.62 -19.58 -23.92
C GLU A 217 8.16 -19.53 -24.03
N LYS A 218 8.85 -19.28 -22.91
CA LYS A 218 10.31 -19.30 -22.83
C LYS A 218 10.88 -20.70 -23.08
N ASP A 219 10.24 -21.74 -22.57
CA ASP A 219 10.69 -23.12 -22.74
C ASP A 219 10.39 -23.64 -24.16
N MET A 220 9.25 -23.30 -24.75
CA MET A 220 8.98 -23.54 -26.18
C MET A 220 10.02 -22.84 -27.08
N LEU A 221 10.41 -21.59 -26.78
CA LEU A 221 11.46 -20.88 -27.51
C LEU A 221 12.82 -21.60 -27.44
N ARG A 222 13.22 -22.06 -26.26
CA ARG A 222 14.46 -22.83 -26.05
C ARG A 222 14.44 -24.15 -26.83
N LEU A 223 13.32 -24.87 -26.79
CA LEU A 223 13.15 -26.12 -27.53
C LEU A 223 13.20 -25.87 -29.05
N ARG A 224 12.49 -24.87 -29.57
CA ARG A 224 12.51 -24.50 -31.00
C ARG A 224 13.93 -24.11 -31.47
N GLN A 225 14.67 -23.36 -30.67
CA GLN A 225 16.09 -23.06 -30.93
C GLN A 225 16.96 -24.33 -30.92
N HIS A 226 16.74 -25.26 -29.99
CA HIS A 226 17.49 -26.52 -29.93
C HIS A 226 17.19 -27.44 -31.12
N LEU A 227 15.93 -27.54 -31.56
CA LEU A 227 15.57 -28.27 -32.78
C LEU A 227 16.19 -27.63 -34.04
N GLN A 228 16.17 -26.30 -34.16
CA GLN A 228 16.81 -25.60 -35.29
C GLN A 228 18.33 -25.84 -35.35
N SER A 229 19.01 -25.91 -34.20
CA SER A 229 20.42 -26.26 -34.12
C SER A 229 20.73 -27.73 -34.47
N GLN A 230 19.77 -28.64 -34.30
CA GLN A 230 19.90 -30.05 -34.72
C GLN A 230 19.58 -30.25 -36.22
N SER A 231 18.69 -29.43 -36.81
CA SER A 231 18.44 -29.48 -38.25
C SER A 231 19.64 -29.00 -39.07
N SER A 232 20.38 -27.99 -38.62
CA SER A 232 21.56 -27.48 -39.35
C SER A 232 22.76 -28.45 -39.39
N GLU A 233 22.83 -29.45 -38.49
CA GLU A 233 23.81 -30.54 -38.57
C GLU A 233 23.36 -31.71 -39.47
N THR A 234 22.06 -31.79 -39.83
CA THR A 234 21.51 -32.92 -40.62
C THR A 234 21.25 -32.60 -42.09
N GLU A 235 21.26 -31.32 -42.50
CA GLU A 235 21.07 -30.90 -43.89
C GLU A 235 22.21 -31.27 -44.87
N THR A 236 23.37 -31.73 -44.39
CA THR A 236 24.45 -32.21 -45.28
C THR A 236 24.28 -33.65 -45.79
N LYS A 237 23.13 -34.31 -45.54
CA LYS A 237 22.95 -35.74 -45.88
C LYS A 237 21.60 -36.19 -46.46
N HIS A 238 20.73 -35.29 -46.91
CA HIS A 238 19.46 -35.69 -47.54
C HIS A 238 19.07 -34.96 -48.83
N GLU A 239 20.04 -34.56 -49.65
CA GLU A 239 19.82 -34.57 -51.10
C GLU A 239 19.94 -36.02 -51.62
N LEU A 240 18.81 -36.71 -51.75
CA LEU A 240 18.50 -37.72 -52.79
C LEU A 240 17.17 -38.44 -52.48
N LEU A 241 16.36 -38.62 -53.55
CA LEU A 241 15.18 -39.50 -53.72
C LEU A 241 13.76 -38.95 -53.41
N ALA A 242 13.05 -38.71 -54.52
CA ALA A 242 11.61 -38.95 -54.80
C ALA A 242 10.54 -38.21 -53.95
N GLN A 243 9.63 -37.39 -54.51
CA GLN A 243 8.59 -37.68 -55.54
C GLN A 243 7.64 -38.85 -55.20
N ALA A 244 6.38 -38.53 -54.85
CA ALA A 244 5.18 -38.90 -55.64
C ALA A 244 3.87 -38.43 -54.95
N GLU A 245 2.93 -37.92 -55.76
CA GLU A 245 1.45 -37.89 -55.54
C GLU A 245 0.88 -37.18 -54.27
N GLY A 246 -0.32 -36.58 -54.24
CA GLY A 246 -1.36 -36.24 -55.23
C GLY A 246 -2.51 -35.51 -54.48
N ALA A 247 -2.88 -34.27 -54.82
CA ALA A 247 -4.00 -33.89 -55.69
C ALA A 247 -5.43 -33.88 -55.04
N GLN A 248 -6.24 -32.89 -55.45
CA GLN A 248 -7.68 -32.63 -55.16
C GLN A 248 -7.97 -31.88 -53.82
N ALA A 249 -8.60 -30.69 -53.75
CA ALA A 249 -9.82 -30.10 -54.39
C ALA A 249 -11.13 -30.52 -53.69
N SER A 250 -12.21 -29.71 -53.56
CA SER A 250 -12.50 -28.27 -53.73
C SER A 250 -13.93 -27.96 -53.22
N GLY A 251 -14.23 -26.72 -52.80
CA GLY A 251 -15.61 -26.19 -52.62
C GLY A 251 -16.34 -26.63 -51.33
N ASP A 252 -17.43 -25.96 -50.91
CA ASP A 252 -18.05 -24.74 -51.46
C ASP A 252 -18.90 -23.95 -50.41
N SER A 253 -19.17 -22.71 -50.79
CA SER A 253 -20.04 -21.61 -50.33
C SER A 253 -21.52 -21.99 -49.96
N VAL A 254 -22.47 -21.19 -49.41
CA VAL A 254 -22.66 -19.86 -48.74
C VAL A 254 -24.19 -19.65 -48.46
N ILE A 255 -24.62 -18.64 -47.66
CA ILE A 255 -26.02 -18.14 -47.38
C ILE A 255 -26.91 -19.01 -46.43
N GLY A 256 -27.74 -18.49 -45.50
CA GLY A 256 -27.90 -17.11 -44.97
C GLY A 256 -29.34 -16.72 -44.50
N ASN A 257 -29.45 -15.53 -43.88
CA ASN A 257 -30.62 -14.64 -43.67
C ASN A 257 -31.74 -14.88 -42.60
N GLY A 258 -32.18 -13.76 -41.98
CA GLY A 258 -33.50 -13.53 -41.32
C GLY A 258 -33.50 -13.65 -39.78
N ALA A 259 -33.64 -12.63 -38.91
CA ALA A 259 -34.35 -11.32 -38.92
C ALA A 259 -35.89 -11.47 -39.07
N CYS A 260 -36.78 -10.85 -38.27
CA CYS A 260 -36.69 -10.01 -37.05
C CYS A 260 -38.10 -9.86 -36.39
N SER A 261 -38.18 -9.11 -35.27
CA SER A 261 -39.35 -8.29 -34.82
C SER A 261 -40.42 -8.85 -33.85
N GLN A 262 -40.53 -8.17 -32.69
CA GLN A 262 -41.76 -7.62 -32.03
C GLN A 262 -42.94 -8.55 -31.62
N ALA A 263 -43.79 -8.25 -30.63
CA ALA A 263 -43.79 -7.37 -29.43
C ALA A 263 -45.13 -7.60 -28.66
N SER A 264 -45.32 -6.98 -27.46
CA SER A 264 -46.62 -6.76 -26.77
C SER A 264 -47.28 -7.97 -26.07
N SER A 265 -48.13 -7.84 -25.03
CA SER A 265 -48.38 -6.78 -24.02
C SER A 265 -49.36 -7.28 -22.93
N SER A 266 -49.31 -6.69 -21.72
CA SER A 266 -50.39 -6.58 -20.71
C SER A 266 -50.90 -7.83 -19.96
N ARG A 267 -51.02 -7.72 -18.61
CA ARG A 267 -52.26 -7.32 -17.91
C ARG A 267 -52.01 -6.97 -16.44
N VAL A 268 -52.99 -6.29 -15.84
CA VAL A 268 -53.04 -5.70 -14.49
C VAL A 268 -53.98 -6.49 -13.58
N ASP A 269 -53.87 -6.29 -12.25
CA ASP A 269 -55.04 -6.19 -11.36
C ASP A 269 -54.71 -5.37 -10.07
N HIS A 270 -55.76 -4.80 -9.47
CA HIS A 270 -55.78 -3.90 -8.28
C HIS A 270 -56.17 -4.73 -7.00
N ASP A 271 -56.04 -4.33 -5.73
CA ASP A 271 -56.71 -3.25 -4.97
C ASP A 271 -56.22 -3.31 -3.49
N THR A 272 -55.75 -2.22 -2.86
CA THR A 272 -56.41 -1.34 -1.84
C THR A 272 -56.90 -1.96 -0.50
N ALA A 273 -56.35 -1.48 0.64
CA ALA A 273 -57.07 -0.79 1.74
C ALA A 273 -56.24 -0.60 3.05
N SER A 274 -56.56 0.44 3.82
CA SER A 274 -56.02 0.88 5.12
C SER A 274 -56.59 0.05 6.32
N ASP A 275 -56.09 0.09 7.57
CA ASP A 275 -56.25 1.24 8.48
C ASP A 275 -55.61 1.13 9.90
N MET A 276 -55.56 2.28 10.59
CA MET A 276 -55.52 2.53 12.06
C MET A 276 -54.25 2.34 12.94
N SER A 277 -54.17 3.24 13.94
CA SER A 277 -53.07 3.45 14.89
C SER A 277 -53.40 2.97 16.32
N SER A 278 -52.37 2.79 17.17
CA SER A 278 -52.45 3.01 18.63
C SER A 278 -51.06 3.14 19.25
N GLY A 279 -50.91 3.99 20.27
CA GLY A 279 -49.63 4.30 20.92
C GLY A 279 -49.47 3.67 22.31
N GLY A 280 -48.22 3.59 22.77
CA GLY A 280 -47.87 3.16 24.13
C GLY A 280 -46.48 3.65 24.53
N SER A 281 -46.40 4.56 25.50
CA SER A 281 -45.13 5.09 26.02
C SER A 281 -44.67 4.30 27.23
N TYR A 282 -43.46 3.72 27.16
CA TYR A 282 -42.78 3.12 28.33
C TYR A 282 -41.34 3.65 28.40
N SER A 283 -40.97 4.28 29.53
CA SER A 283 -39.66 4.89 29.74
C SER A 283 -38.77 4.03 30.63
N VAL A 284 -37.57 3.69 30.15
CA VAL A 284 -36.58 2.81 30.83
C VAL A 284 -35.21 3.54 30.95
N PRO A 285 -34.36 3.28 31.97
CA PRO A 285 -33.38 4.28 32.47
C PRO A 285 -32.19 4.67 31.57
N ARG A 286 -31.94 5.98 31.53
CA ARG A 286 -31.03 6.71 30.62
C ARG A 286 -29.55 6.77 31.07
N ARG A 287 -28.93 5.67 31.53
CA ARG A 287 -27.50 5.68 31.97
C ARG A 287 -26.58 4.55 31.46
N LEU A 288 -27.12 3.45 30.93
CA LEU A 288 -26.32 2.41 30.26
C LEU A 288 -26.53 2.40 28.73
N THR A 289 -27.62 3.03 28.25
CA THR A 289 -27.99 3.10 26.84
C THR A 289 -27.23 4.17 26.05
N SER A 290 -26.63 5.17 26.71
CA SER A 290 -25.91 6.28 26.06
C SER A 290 -24.68 5.79 25.28
N HIS A 291 -23.80 5.00 25.91
CA HIS A 291 -22.56 4.57 25.27
C HIS A 291 -22.77 3.63 24.06
N LEU A 292 -23.89 2.90 24.02
CA LEU A 292 -24.27 2.10 22.85
C LEU A 292 -24.99 2.97 21.80
N GLY A 293 -25.88 3.86 22.23
CA GLY A 293 -26.57 4.83 21.37
C GLY A 293 -25.60 5.71 20.59
N THR A 294 -24.63 6.33 21.26
CA THR A 294 -23.59 7.15 20.60
C THR A 294 -22.75 6.35 19.61
N LYS A 295 -22.48 5.06 19.86
CA LYS A 295 -21.78 4.19 18.88
C LYS A 295 -22.65 3.87 17.67
N VAL A 296 -23.94 3.60 17.87
CA VAL A 296 -24.90 3.33 16.78
C VAL A 296 -25.16 4.58 15.94
N GLU A 297 -25.41 5.73 16.57
CA GLU A 297 -25.54 7.04 15.90
C GLU A 297 -24.27 7.44 15.14
N MET A 298 -23.10 7.14 15.69
CA MET A 298 -21.81 7.34 15.03
C MET A 298 -21.65 6.45 13.79
N VAL A 299 -22.04 5.17 13.87
CA VAL A 299 -22.04 4.27 12.70
C VAL A 299 -23.02 4.76 11.64
N TYR A 300 -24.24 5.15 12.00
CA TYR A 300 -25.20 5.73 11.05
C TYR A 300 -24.69 7.05 10.44
N SER A 301 -24.02 7.91 11.23
CA SER A 301 -23.44 9.17 10.73
C SER A 301 -22.26 8.91 9.78
N LEU A 302 -21.39 7.95 10.09
CA LEU A 302 -20.28 7.53 9.23
C LEU A 302 -20.79 6.91 7.91
N LEU A 303 -21.80 6.03 7.99
CA LEU A 303 -22.45 5.44 6.82
C LEU A 303 -23.17 6.49 5.97
N SER A 304 -23.82 7.48 6.60
CA SER A 304 -24.45 8.60 5.88
C SER A 304 -23.42 9.52 5.22
N MET A 305 -22.28 9.77 5.86
CA MET A 305 -21.17 10.55 5.27
C MET A 305 -20.51 9.82 4.09
N LEU A 306 -20.42 8.48 4.13
CA LEU A 306 -19.95 7.67 2.99
C LEU A 306 -20.91 7.73 1.78
N GLY A 307 -22.18 8.09 1.99
CA GLY A 307 -23.14 8.35 0.91
C GLY A 307 -23.06 9.76 0.30
N THR A 308 -22.40 10.71 0.96
CA THR A 308 -22.21 12.08 0.48
C THR A 308 -20.79 12.29 -0.01
N HIS A 309 -20.59 12.40 -1.32
CA HIS A 309 -19.26 12.70 -1.90
C HIS A 309 -18.76 14.15 -1.63
N ASP A 310 -19.49 14.94 -0.83
CA ASP A 310 -19.10 16.28 -0.42
C ASP A 310 -18.20 16.26 0.84
N LYS A 311 -16.93 16.60 0.64
CA LYS A 311 -15.92 16.74 1.71
C LYS A 311 -16.25 17.83 2.72
N ASP A 312 -16.97 18.88 2.29
CA ASP A 312 -17.32 20.02 3.13
C ASP A 312 -18.40 19.62 4.15
N ASP A 313 -19.44 18.88 3.74
CA ASP A 313 -20.45 18.29 4.66
C ASP A 313 -19.85 17.24 5.57
N MET A 314 -18.97 16.39 5.05
CA MET A 314 -18.22 15.42 5.87
C MET A 314 -17.38 16.12 6.94
N SER A 315 -16.66 17.19 6.59
CA SER A 315 -15.86 17.97 7.55
C SER A 315 -16.72 18.65 8.63
N ARG A 316 -17.92 19.15 8.27
CA ARG A 316 -18.89 19.72 9.21
C ARG A 316 -19.36 18.66 10.20
N THR A 317 -19.72 17.49 9.71
CA THR A 317 -20.25 16.38 10.52
C THR A 317 -19.19 15.80 11.46
N LEU A 318 -17.98 15.54 10.96
CA LEU A 318 -16.85 15.09 11.80
C LEU A 318 -16.50 16.10 12.90
N LEU A 319 -16.52 17.40 12.61
CA LEU A 319 -16.30 18.43 13.63
C LEU A 319 -17.44 18.45 14.67
N ALA A 320 -18.70 18.38 14.24
CA ALA A 320 -19.85 18.32 15.13
C ALA A 320 -19.82 17.08 16.05
N MET A 321 -19.41 15.92 15.53
CA MET A 321 -19.24 14.69 16.31
C MET A 321 -18.09 14.81 17.33
N SER A 322 -17.04 15.58 17.03
CA SER A 322 -15.92 15.83 17.94
C SER A 322 -16.22 16.79 19.10
N SER A 323 -17.48 17.21 19.28
CA SER A 323 -17.87 18.22 20.28
C SER A 323 -17.88 17.72 21.74
N SER A 324 -17.77 16.42 21.97
CA SER A 324 -17.76 15.82 23.32
C SER A 324 -16.67 14.76 23.48
N GLN A 325 -16.12 14.66 24.69
CA GLN A 325 -14.98 13.79 24.99
C GLN A 325 -15.29 12.31 24.71
N ASP A 326 -16.46 11.82 25.11
CA ASP A 326 -16.90 10.43 24.83
C ASP A 326 -17.00 10.16 23.33
N SER A 327 -17.51 11.13 22.55
CA SER A 327 -17.61 11.00 21.10
C SER A 327 -16.23 11.02 20.44
N CYS A 328 -15.30 11.86 20.90
CA CYS A 328 -13.91 11.82 20.46
C CYS A 328 -13.23 10.46 20.69
N ILE A 329 -13.46 9.84 21.85
CA ILE A 329 -12.95 8.50 22.17
C ILE A 329 -13.54 7.46 21.22
N ALA A 330 -14.86 7.51 20.99
CA ALA A 330 -15.54 6.59 20.08
C ALA A 330 -15.13 6.81 18.60
N MET A 331 -14.94 8.05 18.14
CA MET A 331 -14.43 8.38 16.80
C MET A 331 -13.03 7.81 16.59
N ARG A 332 -12.17 7.89 17.62
CA ARG A 332 -10.84 7.30 17.57
C ARG A 332 -10.89 5.78 17.45
N GLN A 333 -11.72 5.13 18.27
CA GLN A 333 -11.94 3.68 18.22
C GLN A 333 -12.54 3.20 16.89
N SER A 334 -13.34 4.05 16.24
CA SER A 334 -13.99 3.76 14.95
C SER A 334 -13.10 4.05 13.73
N GLY A 335 -11.85 4.46 13.93
CA GLY A 335 -10.91 4.71 12.82
C GLY A 335 -11.15 6.02 12.08
N CYS A 336 -11.67 7.07 12.72
CA CYS A 336 -11.88 8.37 12.06
C CYS A 336 -10.59 9.13 11.72
N LEU A 337 -9.43 8.78 12.31
CA LEU A 337 -8.17 9.51 12.10
C LEU A 337 -7.71 9.50 10.63
N PRO A 338 -7.61 8.36 9.92
CA PRO A 338 -7.30 8.34 8.49
C PRO A 338 -8.22 9.22 7.62
N LEU A 339 -9.53 9.30 7.91
CA LEU A 339 -10.45 10.15 7.17
C LEU A 339 -10.13 11.65 7.36
N LEU A 340 -9.80 12.06 8.59
CA LEU A 340 -9.37 13.43 8.88
C LEU A 340 -8.03 13.76 8.20
N ILE A 341 -7.06 12.84 8.23
CA ILE A 341 -5.79 12.99 7.51
C ILE A 341 -6.01 13.05 5.98
N GLN A 342 -6.98 12.30 5.45
CA GLN A 342 -7.35 12.36 4.03
C GLN A 342 -8.05 13.70 3.66
N LEU A 343 -8.86 14.29 4.53
CA LEU A 343 -9.40 15.63 4.29
C LEU A 343 -8.27 16.70 4.29
N LEU A 344 -7.28 16.55 5.17
CA LEU A 344 -6.12 17.46 5.26
C LEU A 344 -5.13 17.31 4.09
N HIS A 345 -4.81 16.09 3.67
CA HIS A 345 -3.66 15.76 2.82
C HIS A 345 -3.98 14.82 1.64
N GLY A 346 -5.26 14.55 1.35
CA GLY A 346 -5.68 13.64 0.30
C GLY A 346 -5.24 14.09 -1.09
N ASN A 347 -4.53 13.22 -1.81
CA ASN A 347 -3.99 13.46 -3.15
C ASN A 347 -5.06 13.16 -4.24
N ASP A 348 -4.97 13.83 -5.38
CA ASP A 348 -6.04 13.91 -6.40
C ASP A 348 -6.20 12.67 -7.29
N LYS A 349 -5.54 11.54 -7.00
CA LYS A 349 -5.42 10.45 -8.00
C LYS A 349 -5.73 9.01 -7.57
N ASP A 350 -5.69 8.65 -6.28
CA ASP A 350 -5.67 7.23 -5.89
C ASP A 350 -6.66 6.81 -4.78
N SER A 351 -7.66 7.64 -4.40
CA SER A 351 -8.63 7.26 -3.34
C SER A 351 -10.03 6.92 -3.85
N VAL A 352 -10.34 5.62 -3.80
CA VAL A 352 -11.61 5.01 -4.22
C VAL A 352 -12.82 5.44 -3.36
N LEU A 353 -12.60 5.93 -2.13
CA LEU A 353 -13.68 6.08 -1.13
C LEU A 353 -14.29 7.50 -1.00
N LEU A 354 -13.59 8.55 -1.46
CA LEU A 354 -13.88 9.92 -0.98
C LEU A 354 -13.74 11.02 -2.05
N GLY A 355 -13.57 10.62 -3.31
CA GLY A 355 -13.41 11.54 -4.45
C GLY A 355 -12.05 12.26 -4.49
N ASN A 356 -11.64 12.63 -5.71
CA ASN A 356 -10.32 13.19 -6.03
C ASN A 356 -10.31 14.73 -5.95
N SER A 357 -9.77 15.38 -4.90
CA SER A 357 -9.74 16.87 -4.84
C SER A 357 -8.94 17.60 -3.73
N ARG A 358 -8.31 16.91 -2.75
CA ARG A 358 -8.04 17.44 -1.38
C ARG A 358 -9.32 18.01 -0.69
N GLY A 359 -9.26 18.46 0.57
CA GLY A 359 -10.33 19.27 1.20
C GLY A 359 -10.22 20.76 0.87
N SER A 360 -11.34 21.49 0.83
CA SER A 360 -11.37 22.96 0.80
C SER A 360 -10.63 23.56 2.01
N LYS A 361 -10.29 24.85 1.98
CA LYS A 361 -9.66 25.55 3.12
C LYS A 361 -10.50 25.40 4.39
N GLU A 362 -11.81 25.59 4.25
CA GLU A 362 -12.80 25.48 5.32
C GLU A 362 -12.91 24.03 5.82
N ALA A 363 -12.95 23.05 4.91
CA ALA A 363 -13.00 21.63 5.28
C ALA A 363 -11.72 21.18 6.01
N ARG A 364 -10.55 21.67 5.58
CA ARG A 364 -9.26 21.40 6.23
C ARG A 364 -9.17 22.03 7.62
N ALA A 365 -9.65 23.27 7.79
CA ALA A 365 -9.75 23.91 9.10
C ALA A 365 -10.65 23.11 10.06
N ARG A 366 -11.83 22.65 9.59
CA ARG A 366 -12.73 21.81 10.40
C ARG A 366 -12.12 20.45 10.72
N ALA A 367 -11.45 19.81 9.76
CA ALA A 367 -10.77 18.52 9.97
C ALA A 367 -9.60 18.65 10.97
N SER A 368 -8.83 19.74 10.93
CA SER A 368 -7.76 20.01 11.91
C SER A 368 -8.33 20.22 13.31
N ALA A 369 -9.43 20.96 13.45
CA ALA A 369 -10.09 21.15 14.75
C ALA A 369 -10.69 19.84 15.30
N ALA A 370 -11.30 19.00 14.44
CA ALA A 370 -11.79 17.69 14.85
C ALA A 370 -10.64 16.75 15.28
N LEU A 371 -9.50 16.79 14.57
CA LEU A 371 -8.30 16.04 14.93
C LEU A 371 -7.76 16.50 16.30
N HIS A 372 -7.68 17.81 16.54
CA HIS A 372 -7.31 18.39 17.83
C HIS A 372 -8.18 17.87 18.97
N ASN A 373 -9.51 17.96 18.83
CA ASN A 373 -10.47 17.48 19.82
C ASN A 373 -10.31 15.98 20.12
N ILE A 374 -10.03 15.16 19.10
CA ILE A 374 -9.85 13.71 19.27
C ILE A 374 -8.56 13.40 20.03
N ILE A 375 -7.44 14.03 19.68
CA ILE A 375 -6.14 13.78 20.32
C ILE A 375 -6.09 14.33 21.75
N HIS A 376 -6.71 15.48 22.01
CA HIS A 376 -6.81 16.06 23.34
C HIS A 376 -7.83 15.36 24.27
N SER A 377 -8.62 14.40 23.77
CA SER A 377 -9.64 13.70 24.57
C SER A 377 -9.07 12.76 25.66
N GLN A 378 -7.80 12.35 25.57
CA GLN A 378 -7.15 11.44 26.52
C GLN A 378 -5.71 11.91 26.85
N PRO A 379 -5.54 13.02 27.59
CA PRO A 379 -4.23 13.64 27.79
C PRO A 379 -3.32 12.92 28.81
N ASP A 380 -3.88 12.10 29.70
CA ASP A 380 -3.13 11.50 30.80
C ASP A 380 -2.23 10.32 30.39
N ASP A 381 -2.56 9.64 29.28
CA ASP A 381 -1.77 8.53 28.75
C ASP A 381 -0.42 9.01 28.18
N LYS A 382 0.62 8.19 28.31
CA LYS A 382 1.95 8.46 27.74
C LYS A 382 1.89 8.65 26.22
N ARG A 383 1.07 7.84 25.53
CA ARG A 383 0.81 7.99 24.09
C ARG A 383 0.13 9.32 23.80
N GLY A 384 -0.95 9.64 24.52
CA GLY A 384 -1.67 10.91 24.39
C GLY A 384 -0.76 12.14 24.54
N ARG A 385 0.15 12.16 25.53
CA ARG A 385 1.12 13.26 25.69
C ARG A 385 2.10 13.41 24.52
N ARG A 386 2.54 12.29 23.93
CA ARG A 386 3.39 12.33 22.71
C ARG A 386 2.62 12.88 21.52
N GLU A 387 1.39 12.41 21.32
CA GLU A 387 0.54 12.81 20.20
C GLU A 387 0.13 14.27 20.30
N ILE A 388 -0.26 14.77 21.48
CA ILE A 388 -0.52 16.19 21.72
C ILE A 388 0.71 17.03 21.33
N ARG A 389 1.91 16.61 21.76
CA ARG A 389 3.16 17.31 21.45
C ARG A 389 3.49 17.28 19.95
N VAL A 390 3.28 16.16 19.27
CA VAL A 390 3.50 16.03 17.82
C VAL A 390 2.46 16.84 17.06
N LEU A 391 1.17 16.71 17.40
CA LEU A 391 0.07 17.41 16.76
C LEU A 391 0.27 18.93 16.83
N HIS A 392 0.60 19.47 17.99
CA HIS A 392 0.85 20.91 18.15
C HIS A 392 1.94 21.45 17.20
N LEU A 393 2.99 20.67 16.93
CA LEU A 393 4.04 21.04 15.98
C LEU A 393 3.56 20.90 14.52
N LEU A 394 2.72 19.90 14.23
CA LEU A 394 2.10 19.73 12.92
C LEU A 394 1.02 20.80 12.62
N GLU A 395 0.32 21.30 13.64
CA GLU A 395 -0.61 22.43 13.54
C GLU A 395 0.12 23.71 13.14
N GLN A 396 1.28 24.00 13.75
CA GLN A 396 2.14 25.13 13.34
C GLN A 396 2.59 24.99 11.87
N ILE A 397 2.99 23.78 11.45
CA ILE A 397 3.34 23.49 10.05
C ILE A 397 2.17 23.73 9.11
N ARG A 398 1.00 23.15 9.39
CA ARG A 398 -0.21 23.30 8.56
C ARG A 398 -0.62 24.76 8.45
N ALA A 399 -0.69 25.48 9.56
CA ALA A 399 -1.05 26.91 9.58
C ALA A 399 -0.09 27.75 8.72
N TYR A 400 1.22 27.52 8.81
CA TYR A 400 2.19 28.21 7.94
C TYR A 400 2.00 27.84 6.46
N CYS A 401 1.71 26.58 6.14
CA CYS A 401 1.45 26.16 4.76
C CYS A 401 0.16 26.81 4.21
N GLU A 402 -0.89 26.99 5.02
CA GLU A 402 -2.07 27.78 4.60
C GLU A 402 -1.68 29.21 4.24
N THR A 403 -0.93 29.91 5.11
CA THR A 403 -0.45 31.28 4.82
C THR A 403 0.36 31.34 3.52
N CYS A 404 1.20 30.33 3.25
CA CYS A 404 1.94 30.21 2.01
C CYS A 404 1.04 30.03 0.78
N TRP A 405 0.06 29.13 0.83
CA TRP A 405 -0.88 28.92 -0.29
C TRP A 405 -1.80 30.12 -0.53
N GLU A 406 -2.28 30.78 0.54
CA GLU A 406 -3.07 32.01 0.44
C GLU A 406 -2.29 33.16 -0.21
N TRP A 407 -1.00 33.27 0.14
CA TRP A 407 -0.10 34.23 -0.50
C TRP A 407 0.11 33.90 -1.98
N GLN A 408 0.39 32.64 -2.33
CA GLN A 408 0.59 32.20 -3.72
C GLN A 408 -0.66 32.47 -4.57
N GLU A 409 -1.86 32.05 -4.11
CA GLU A 409 -3.13 32.27 -4.83
C GLU A 409 -3.45 33.77 -5.00
N SER A 410 -3.03 34.61 -4.07
CA SER A 410 -3.19 36.07 -4.15
C SER A 410 -2.14 36.71 -5.08
N HIS A 411 -0.91 36.19 -5.09
CA HIS A 411 0.17 36.66 -5.95
C HIS A 411 -0.07 36.29 -7.42
N GLU A 412 -0.53 35.07 -7.70
CA GLU A 412 -0.95 34.62 -9.03
C GLU A 412 -2.13 35.44 -9.59
N ARG A 413 -3.01 35.94 -8.72
CA ARG A 413 -4.09 36.88 -9.09
C ARG A 413 -3.60 38.33 -9.31
N GLY A 414 -2.31 38.60 -9.20
CA GLY A 414 -1.72 39.92 -9.44
C GLY A 414 -2.00 40.94 -8.33
N VAL A 415 -2.26 40.49 -7.09
CA VAL A 415 -2.38 41.40 -5.94
C VAL A 415 -1.02 42.03 -5.65
N ASP A 416 -1.04 43.35 -5.48
CA ASP A 416 0.14 44.18 -5.23
C ASP A 416 0.93 43.72 -3.98
N GLN A 417 2.26 43.72 -4.05
CA GLN A 417 3.13 43.15 -3.01
C GLN A 417 2.97 43.88 -1.66
N ASP A 418 2.74 45.19 -1.69
CA ASP A 418 2.46 46.01 -0.49
C ASP A 418 1.20 45.56 0.26
N LYS A 419 0.30 44.81 -0.39
CA LYS A 419 -0.95 44.26 0.18
C LYS A 419 -0.91 42.75 0.39
N ASN A 420 0.13 42.08 -0.13
CA ASN A 420 0.32 40.63 -0.06
C ASN A 420 1.81 40.32 0.21
N PRO A 421 2.31 40.62 1.43
CA PRO A 421 3.71 40.42 1.79
C PRO A 421 4.07 38.93 1.81
N MET A 422 5.26 38.58 1.31
CA MET A 422 5.72 37.19 1.21
C MET A 422 5.92 36.57 2.62
N PRO A 423 5.31 35.40 2.92
CA PRO A 423 5.33 34.82 4.26
C PRO A 423 6.73 34.40 4.71
N SER A 424 7.30 35.11 5.69
CA SER A 424 8.64 34.80 6.20
C SER A 424 8.62 33.58 7.14
N PRO A 425 9.46 32.54 6.91
CA PRO A 425 9.63 31.43 7.86
C PRO A 425 10.09 31.86 9.25
N MET A 426 10.81 32.98 9.34
CA MET A 426 11.39 33.49 10.58
C MET A 426 10.31 34.12 11.48
N GLU A 427 9.38 34.87 10.89
CA GLU A 427 8.26 35.51 11.59
C GLU A 427 7.30 34.47 12.16
N HIS A 428 7.05 33.39 11.41
CA HIS A 428 6.16 32.30 11.80
C HIS A 428 6.80 31.26 12.73
N GLN A 429 8.07 31.46 13.15
CA GLN A 429 8.82 30.55 14.04
C GLN A 429 8.85 29.08 13.57
N ILE A 430 8.73 28.82 12.27
CA ILE A 430 8.48 27.47 11.76
C ILE A 430 9.71 26.56 11.84
N CYS A 431 10.91 27.13 11.69
CA CYS A 431 12.18 26.42 11.76
C CYS A 431 12.40 25.74 13.14
N PRO A 432 12.15 26.40 14.29
CA PRO A 432 12.04 25.74 15.60
C PRO A 432 11.09 24.54 15.64
N ALA A 433 9.87 24.65 15.10
CA ALA A 433 8.89 23.56 15.15
C ALA A 433 9.36 22.31 14.41
N VAL A 434 9.87 22.50 13.18
CA VAL A 434 10.44 21.43 12.34
C VAL A 434 11.71 20.85 12.95
N CYS A 435 12.54 21.68 13.60
CA CYS A 435 13.72 21.22 14.34
C CYS A 435 13.34 20.26 15.49
N VAL A 436 12.24 20.53 16.21
CA VAL A 436 11.73 19.64 17.26
C VAL A 436 11.19 18.34 16.64
N LEU A 437 10.37 18.39 15.59
CA LEU A 437 9.87 17.18 14.91
C LEU A 437 11.02 16.32 14.37
N MET A 438 12.02 16.93 13.72
CA MET A 438 13.23 16.25 13.27
C MET A 438 13.94 15.53 14.42
N LYS A 439 14.13 16.19 15.58
CA LYS A 439 14.73 15.55 16.76
C LYS A 439 13.87 14.42 17.34
N LEU A 440 12.55 14.58 17.38
CA LEU A 440 11.64 13.54 17.86
C LEU A 440 11.60 12.33 16.90
N SER A 441 11.75 12.52 15.60
CA SER A 441 11.68 11.44 14.59
C SER A 441 12.78 10.38 14.68
N PHE A 442 13.83 10.61 15.48
CA PHE A 442 14.81 9.56 15.81
C PHE A 442 14.23 8.46 16.71
N ASP A 443 13.23 8.80 17.52
CA ASP A 443 12.50 7.85 18.37
C ASP A 443 11.35 7.16 17.62
N GLU A 444 11.20 5.86 17.81
CA GLU A 444 10.23 5.04 17.09
C GLU A 444 8.78 5.34 17.48
N GLU A 445 8.53 5.55 18.77
CA GLU A 445 7.17 5.83 19.25
C GLU A 445 6.69 7.22 18.80
N HIS A 446 7.60 8.18 18.66
CA HIS A 446 7.30 9.47 18.03
C HIS A 446 7.13 9.37 16.50
N ARG A 447 7.86 8.50 15.78
CA ARG A 447 7.57 8.22 14.36
C ARG A 447 6.17 7.64 14.18
N HIS A 448 5.77 6.70 15.04
CA HIS A 448 4.41 6.14 15.01
C HIS A 448 3.34 7.23 15.20
N ALA A 449 3.51 8.10 16.21
CA ALA A 449 2.63 9.26 16.41
C ALA A 449 2.62 10.23 15.22
N MET A 450 3.76 10.48 14.57
CA MET A 450 3.80 11.30 13.35
C MET A 450 3.06 10.64 12.19
N ASN A 451 3.18 9.32 12.01
CA ASN A 451 2.48 8.58 10.96
C ASN A 451 0.95 8.64 11.13
N GLU A 452 0.43 8.36 12.34
CA GLU A 452 -1.01 8.44 12.62
C GLU A 452 -1.58 9.85 12.46
N LEU A 453 -0.77 10.88 12.66
CA LEU A 453 -1.18 12.29 12.62
C LEU A 453 -0.87 12.98 11.27
N GLY A 454 -0.50 12.23 10.22
CA GLY A 454 -0.23 12.78 8.88
C GLY A 454 1.03 13.67 8.80
N GLY A 455 2.02 13.40 9.65
CA GLY A 455 3.23 14.21 9.78
C GLY A 455 4.16 14.15 8.58
N LEU A 456 4.22 13.00 7.87
CA LEU A 456 4.97 12.87 6.62
C LEU A 456 4.46 13.87 5.57
N GLN A 457 3.13 13.90 5.37
CA GLN A 457 2.48 14.75 4.38
C GLN A 457 2.66 16.23 4.74
N ALA A 458 2.42 16.62 5.99
CA ALA A 458 2.61 18.00 6.45
C ALA A 458 4.06 18.50 6.27
N ILE A 459 5.07 17.67 6.59
CA ILE A 459 6.49 18.03 6.41
C ILE A 459 6.87 18.05 4.91
N GLY A 460 6.30 17.15 4.10
CA GLY A 460 6.50 17.14 2.64
C GLY A 460 5.88 18.35 1.94
N GLU A 461 4.67 18.73 2.32
CA GLU A 461 3.98 19.95 1.86
C GLU A 461 4.75 21.21 2.24
N LEU A 462 5.28 21.28 3.47
CA LEU A 462 6.13 22.38 3.92
C LEU A 462 7.41 22.53 3.08
N LEU A 463 8.12 21.42 2.84
CA LEU A 463 9.33 21.44 2.02
C LEU A 463 9.00 21.86 0.59
N GLN A 464 7.89 21.35 0.03
CA GLN A 464 7.43 21.71 -1.30
C GLN A 464 7.14 23.22 -1.39
N VAL A 465 6.31 23.77 -0.52
CA VAL A 465 5.85 25.17 -0.64
C VAL A 465 6.99 26.17 -0.39
N ASP A 466 7.91 25.88 0.53
CA ASP A 466 9.12 26.70 0.72
C ASP A 466 10.07 26.64 -0.50
N CYS A 467 10.14 25.50 -1.19
CA CYS A 467 10.88 25.39 -2.45
C CYS A 467 10.19 26.11 -3.62
N GLU A 468 8.86 26.14 -3.66
CA GLU A 468 8.08 26.82 -4.69
C GLU A 468 8.11 28.35 -4.53
N ILE A 469 8.08 28.86 -3.29
CA ILE A 469 8.19 30.30 -3.00
C ILE A 469 9.62 30.81 -3.21
N TYR A 470 10.63 30.12 -2.67
CA TYR A 470 12.01 30.65 -2.62
C TYR A 470 12.98 30.02 -3.63
N GLY A 471 12.57 29.02 -4.41
CA GLY A 471 13.40 28.40 -5.45
C GLY A 471 14.76 27.89 -4.93
N LEU A 472 15.83 28.12 -5.71
CA LEU A 472 17.21 27.87 -5.30
C LEU A 472 17.80 29.08 -4.55
N THR A 473 17.23 29.39 -3.38
CA THR A 473 17.79 30.40 -2.47
C THR A 473 19.02 29.89 -1.72
N SER A 474 19.99 30.78 -1.51
CA SER A 474 21.13 30.57 -0.61
C SER A 474 20.89 31.18 0.78
N ASP A 475 19.67 31.63 1.09
CA ASP A 475 19.30 32.10 2.43
C ASP A 475 19.46 30.98 3.48
N HIS A 476 20.17 31.30 4.56
CA HIS A 476 20.50 30.36 5.61
C HIS A 476 19.25 29.85 6.37
N TYR A 477 18.19 30.67 6.51
CA TYR A 477 16.97 30.23 7.20
C TYR A 477 16.18 29.20 6.39
N SER A 478 15.90 29.48 5.11
CA SER A 478 15.23 28.54 4.20
C SER A 478 16.05 27.26 4.01
N VAL A 479 17.37 27.35 3.79
CA VAL A 479 18.25 26.17 3.72
C VAL A 479 18.20 25.35 5.01
N THR A 480 18.19 25.99 6.18
CA THR A 480 18.08 25.28 7.47
C THR A 480 16.71 24.60 7.64
N LEU A 481 15.62 25.26 7.24
CA LEU A 481 14.27 24.71 7.26
C LEU A 481 14.16 23.46 6.39
N ARG A 482 14.62 23.54 5.13
CA ARG A 482 14.65 22.42 4.17
C ARG A 482 15.48 21.25 4.69
N ARG A 483 16.63 21.52 5.34
CA ARG A 483 17.46 20.49 5.96
C ARG A 483 16.73 19.78 7.09
N TYR A 484 16.09 20.50 8.01
CA TYR A 484 15.33 19.87 9.10
C TYR A 484 14.12 19.07 8.59
N ALA A 485 13.38 19.59 7.60
CA ALA A 485 12.29 18.88 6.96
C ALA A 485 12.78 17.59 6.27
N GLY A 486 13.81 17.68 5.43
CA GLY A 486 14.39 16.52 4.74
C GLY A 486 15.01 15.47 5.69
N MET A 487 15.58 15.89 6.83
CA MET A 487 16.05 14.96 7.86
C MET A 487 14.88 14.22 8.53
N ALA A 488 13.79 14.92 8.85
CA ALA A 488 12.57 14.28 9.37
C ALA A 488 11.96 13.30 8.36
N LEU A 489 11.87 13.67 7.07
CA LEU A 489 11.42 12.78 5.99
C LEU A 489 12.36 11.57 5.82
N THR A 490 13.68 11.74 5.97
CA THR A 490 14.64 10.62 5.95
C THR A 490 14.31 9.62 7.06
N ASN A 491 14.05 10.09 8.28
CA ASN A 491 13.72 9.24 9.42
C ASN A 491 12.34 8.57 9.27
N LEU A 492 11.32 9.28 8.79
CA LEU A 492 9.97 8.74 8.57
C LEU A 492 9.90 7.73 7.40
N THR A 493 10.79 7.82 6.41
CA THR A 493 10.88 6.85 5.29
C THR A 493 11.86 5.69 5.55
N PHE A 494 12.51 5.65 6.72
CA PHE A 494 13.40 4.56 7.07
C PHE A 494 12.59 3.33 7.52
N GLY A 495 12.75 2.20 6.82
CA GLY A 495 12.04 0.95 7.09
C GLY A 495 10.55 0.93 6.69
N ASP A 496 9.88 2.09 6.70
CA ASP A 496 8.45 2.22 6.43
C ASP A 496 8.13 2.19 4.92
N VAL A 497 7.33 1.22 4.47
CA VAL A 497 6.93 1.06 3.07
C VAL A 497 5.79 2.02 2.68
N ALA A 498 4.84 2.25 3.60
CA ALA A 498 3.68 3.11 3.34
C ALA A 498 4.09 4.57 3.20
N ASN A 499 5.01 5.04 4.05
CA ASN A 499 5.57 6.39 3.96
C ASN A 499 6.37 6.61 2.67
N LYS A 500 7.12 5.61 2.19
CA LYS A 500 7.84 5.71 0.90
C LYS A 500 6.89 5.91 -0.27
N ALA A 501 5.87 5.07 -0.36
CA ALA A 501 4.84 5.16 -1.41
C ALA A 501 4.08 6.49 -1.33
N THR A 502 3.71 6.91 -0.12
CA THR A 502 3.02 8.19 0.12
C THR A 502 3.86 9.37 -0.35
N LEU A 503 5.13 9.48 0.06
CA LEU A 503 6.01 10.58 -0.37
C LEU A 503 6.27 10.55 -1.89
N CYS A 504 6.38 9.36 -2.50
CA CYS A 504 6.48 9.22 -3.95
C CYS A 504 5.17 9.55 -4.70
N SER A 505 4.01 9.57 -4.03
CA SER A 505 2.76 10.07 -4.64
C SER A 505 2.72 11.60 -4.72
N MET A 506 3.44 12.28 -3.83
CA MET A 506 3.54 13.74 -3.75
C MET A 506 4.46 14.30 -4.85
N LYS A 507 4.03 14.22 -6.11
CA LYS A 507 4.88 14.58 -7.28
C LYS A 507 5.43 16.01 -7.25
N GLY A 508 4.72 16.96 -6.61
CA GLY A 508 5.23 18.31 -6.36
C GLY A 508 6.47 18.29 -5.47
N CYS A 509 6.32 17.82 -4.24
CA CYS A 509 7.40 17.60 -3.27
C CYS A 509 8.58 16.80 -3.86
N MET A 510 8.32 15.74 -4.62
CA MET A 510 9.39 14.96 -5.28
C MET A 510 10.20 15.78 -6.28
N ARG A 511 9.56 16.63 -7.10
CA ARG A 511 10.27 17.55 -8.01
C ARG A 511 11.03 18.63 -7.25
N ALA A 512 10.41 19.21 -6.22
CA ALA A 512 11.03 20.21 -5.35
C ALA A 512 12.31 19.66 -4.70
N MET A 513 12.25 18.46 -4.10
CA MET A 513 13.42 17.80 -3.53
C MET A 513 14.52 17.56 -4.57
N VAL A 514 14.19 17.01 -5.76
CA VAL A 514 15.21 16.79 -6.81
C VAL A 514 15.85 18.09 -7.29
N ALA A 515 15.10 19.19 -7.37
CA ALA A 515 15.67 20.51 -7.70
C ALA A 515 16.70 20.97 -6.66
N GLN A 516 16.49 20.70 -5.37
CA GLN A 516 17.44 21.05 -4.29
C GLN A 516 18.78 20.31 -4.37
N LEU A 517 18.94 19.30 -5.23
CA LEU A 517 20.27 18.74 -5.55
C LEU A 517 21.19 19.75 -6.26
N LYS A 518 20.65 20.85 -6.81
CA LYS A 518 21.40 21.97 -7.40
C LYS A 518 21.65 23.14 -6.43
N SER A 519 21.38 22.94 -5.13
CA SER A 519 21.70 23.92 -4.09
C SER A 519 23.21 24.01 -3.84
N GLU A 520 23.73 25.21 -3.65
CA GLU A 520 25.11 25.47 -3.21
C GLU A 520 25.42 24.85 -1.82
N SER A 521 24.39 24.53 -1.03
CA SER A 521 24.53 23.89 0.27
C SER A 521 24.68 22.37 0.12
N GLU A 522 25.92 21.88 0.12
CA GLU A 522 26.22 20.45 0.19
C GLU A 522 25.52 19.73 1.36
N ASP A 523 25.32 20.42 2.49
CA ASP A 523 24.63 19.84 3.65
C ASP A 523 23.12 19.68 3.44
N LEU A 524 22.53 20.38 2.46
CA LEU A 524 21.18 20.15 1.96
C LEU A 524 21.18 19.04 0.89
N GLN A 525 22.12 19.06 -0.06
CA GLN A 525 22.28 17.98 -1.05
C GLN A 525 22.41 16.61 -0.38
N GLN A 526 23.21 16.50 0.70
CA GLN A 526 23.39 15.26 1.47
C GLN A 526 22.08 14.76 2.11
N VAL A 527 21.25 15.68 2.60
CA VAL A 527 19.94 15.37 3.21
C VAL A 527 18.96 14.88 2.14
N ILE A 528 18.86 15.60 1.02
CA ILE A 528 18.00 15.22 -0.11
C ILE A 528 18.41 13.85 -0.69
N ALA A 529 19.70 13.63 -0.90
CA ALA A 529 20.23 12.34 -1.33
C ALA A 529 19.90 11.21 -0.33
N SER A 530 19.85 11.50 0.97
CA SER A 530 19.46 10.53 1.99
C SER A 530 17.97 10.16 1.95
N VAL A 531 17.08 11.11 1.64
CA VAL A 531 15.66 10.81 1.36
C VAL A 531 15.56 9.93 0.11
N LEU A 532 16.18 10.33 -1.00
CA LEU A 532 16.14 9.59 -2.26
C LEU A 532 16.73 8.18 -2.16
N ARG A 533 17.79 7.98 -1.36
CA ARG A 533 18.34 6.65 -1.02
C ARG A 533 17.30 5.79 -0.29
N ASN A 534 16.59 6.33 0.69
CA ASN A 534 15.57 5.58 1.44
C ASN A 534 14.37 5.23 0.56
N LEU A 535 13.89 6.17 -0.26
CA LEU A 535 12.79 5.97 -1.21
C LEU A 535 13.13 4.92 -2.29
N SER A 536 14.36 4.93 -2.81
CA SER A 536 14.81 3.97 -3.83
C SER A 536 15.10 2.57 -3.30
N TRP A 537 15.31 2.40 -1.99
CA TRP A 537 15.52 1.08 -1.37
C TRP A 537 14.22 0.29 -1.21
N ARG A 538 14.13 -0.86 -1.89
CA ARG A 538 12.93 -1.73 -1.94
C ARG A 538 11.66 -0.97 -2.36
N ALA A 539 11.81 -0.02 -3.29
CA ALA A 539 10.71 0.73 -3.89
C ALA A 539 9.70 -0.19 -4.61
N ASP A 540 8.41 0.10 -4.45
CA ASP A 540 7.33 -0.49 -5.25
C ASP A 540 7.35 0.06 -6.70
N VAL A 541 6.48 -0.48 -7.56
CA VAL A 541 6.43 -0.14 -8.99
C VAL A 541 6.12 1.35 -9.22
N ASN A 542 5.22 1.94 -8.44
CA ASN A 542 4.83 3.34 -8.58
C ASN A 542 5.93 4.27 -8.06
N SER A 543 6.56 3.96 -6.92
CA SER A 543 7.70 4.74 -6.42
C SER A 543 8.89 4.72 -7.40
N LYS A 544 9.23 3.57 -7.99
CA LYS A 544 10.26 3.47 -9.04
C LYS A 544 9.93 4.35 -10.25
N LYS A 545 8.67 4.30 -10.69
CA LYS A 545 8.18 5.12 -11.81
C LYS A 545 8.29 6.62 -11.49
N THR A 546 7.81 7.09 -10.34
CA THR A 546 7.93 8.50 -9.96
C THR A 546 9.39 8.92 -9.87
N LEU A 547 10.26 8.16 -9.19
CA LEU A 547 11.69 8.51 -9.02
C LEU A 547 12.39 8.74 -10.36
N ARG A 548 12.05 7.96 -11.40
CA ARG A 548 12.53 8.18 -12.77
C ARG A 548 11.86 9.39 -13.44
N GLU A 549 10.53 9.51 -13.35
CA GLU A 549 9.77 10.63 -13.94
C GLU A 549 10.22 12.01 -13.42
N VAL A 550 10.67 12.12 -12.16
CA VAL A 550 11.20 13.38 -11.61
C VAL A 550 12.68 13.63 -11.92
N GLY A 551 13.33 12.77 -12.72
CA GLY A 551 14.72 12.95 -13.15
C GLY A 551 15.77 12.73 -12.06
N SER A 552 15.44 12.03 -10.96
CA SER A 552 16.31 11.92 -9.78
C SER A 552 17.68 11.29 -10.09
N VAL A 553 17.74 10.34 -11.03
CA VAL A 553 18.96 9.64 -11.43
C VAL A 553 19.99 10.60 -12.03
N ARG A 554 19.57 11.36 -13.05
CA ARG A 554 20.42 12.34 -13.73
C ARG A 554 20.85 13.46 -12.77
N ALA A 555 19.92 13.99 -11.97
CA ALA A 555 20.22 15.05 -11.01
C ALA A 555 21.21 14.60 -9.92
N LEU A 556 21.12 13.36 -9.44
CA LEU A 556 22.10 12.80 -8.51
C LEU A 556 23.47 12.57 -9.18
N MET A 557 23.50 12.15 -10.44
CA MET A 557 24.76 11.94 -11.16
C MET A 557 25.46 13.26 -11.51
N GLU A 558 24.71 14.29 -11.92
CA GLU A 558 25.20 15.67 -12.06
C GLU A 558 25.77 16.18 -10.71
N CYS A 559 25.00 16.06 -9.62
CA CYS A 559 25.43 16.42 -8.27
C CYS A 559 26.72 15.69 -7.82
N ALA A 560 26.85 14.39 -8.13
CA ALA A 560 28.03 13.59 -7.77
C ALA A 560 29.33 14.10 -8.40
N LEU A 561 29.27 14.77 -9.55
CA LEU A 561 30.43 15.34 -10.24
C LEU A 561 30.91 16.67 -9.63
N GLU A 562 30.04 17.36 -8.89
CA GLU A 562 30.29 18.72 -8.38
C GLU A 562 30.64 18.75 -6.88
N VAL A 563 30.12 17.81 -6.09
CA VAL A 563 30.29 17.77 -4.61
C VAL A 563 31.74 17.55 -4.18
N GLN A 564 32.16 18.27 -3.14
CA GLN A 564 33.52 18.22 -2.58
C GLN A 564 33.57 17.52 -1.21
N LYS A 565 32.49 17.53 -0.41
CA LYS A 565 32.48 16.84 0.89
C LYS A 565 32.25 15.34 0.72
N GLU A 566 33.14 14.55 1.33
CA GLU A 566 33.09 13.08 1.30
C GLU A 566 31.76 12.50 1.82
N SER A 567 31.13 13.16 2.81
CA SER A 567 29.85 12.72 3.38
C SER A 567 28.65 12.96 2.45
N THR A 568 28.66 14.05 1.69
CA THR A 568 27.70 14.34 0.62
C THR A 568 27.83 13.27 -0.45
N LEU A 569 29.04 13.08 -0.97
CA LEU A 569 29.33 12.13 -2.05
C LEU A 569 28.93 10.70 -1.67
N LYS A 570 29.23 10.24 -0.45
CA LYS A 570 28.76 8.94 0.07
C LYS A 570 27.24 8.78 -0.01
N SER A 571 26.49 9.83 0.33
CA SER A 571 25.03 9.80 0.33
C SER A 571 24.46 9.79 -1.08
N VAL A 572 25.03 10.60 -1.99
CA VAL A 572 24.66 10.67 -3.41
C VAL A 572 24.94 9.36 -4.14
N LEU A 573 26.16 8.80 -4.00
CA LEU A 573 26.52 7.52 -4.61
C LEU A 573 25.66 6.36 -4.07
N SER A 574 25.33 6.36 -2.77
CA SER A 574 24.45 5.34 -2.19
C SER A 574 23.03 5.39 -2.78
N ALA A 575 22.49 6.57 -3.07
CA ALA A 575 21.21 6.73 -3.77
C ALA A 575 21.29 6.24 -5.23
N LEU A 576 22.35 6.63 -5.96
CA LEU A 576 22.60 6.17 -7.34
C LEU A 576 22.78 4.64 -7.43
N TRP A 577 23.42 4.03 -6.43
CA TRP A 577 23.60 2.57 -6.40
C TRP A 577 22.25 1.84 -6.32
N ASN A 578 21.31 2.32 -5.50
CA ASN A 578 19.95 1.79 -5.46
C ASN A 578 19.22 2.00 -6.80
N LEU A 579 19.24 3.22 -7.34
CA LEU A 579 18.51 3.59 -8.56
C LEU A 579 19.03 2.88 -9.83
N SER A 580 20.33 2.68 -9.95
CA SER A 580 20.97 1.96 -11.07
C SER A 580 20.57 0.47 -11.17
N ALA A 581 20.03 -0.10 -10.09
CA ALA A 581 19.50 -1.46 -10.06
C ALA A 581 18.02 -1.57 -10.47
N HIS A 582 17.31 -0.46 -10.70
CA HIS A 582 15.85 -0.48 -10.91
C HIS A 582 15.42 -0.88 -12.33
N CYS A 583 16.04 -0.31 -13.37
CA CYS A 583 15.67 -0.52 -14.77
C CYS A 583 16.81 -0.13 -15.71
N THR A 584 16.68 -0.46 -17.00
CA THR A 584 17.64 -0.14 -18.07
C THR A 584 17.73 1.36 -18.36
N GLU A 585 16.61 2.08 -18.27
CA GLU A 585 16.55 3.52 -18.55
C GLU A 585 17.41 4.29 -17.54
N ASN A 586 17.31 3.96 -16.24
CA ASN A 586 18.16 4.54 -15.20
C ASN A 586 19.66 4.29 -15.45
N LYS A 587 20.04 3.18 -16.10
CA LYS A 587 21.45 2.92 -16.45
C LYS A 587 21.89 3.82 -17.59
N ALA A 588 21.05 3.99 -18.61
CA ALA A 588 21.29 4.90 -19.72
C ALA A 588 21.37 6.36 -19.24
N ASP A 589 20.48 6.78 -18.33
CA ASP A 589 20.53 8.11 -17.72
C ASP A 589 21.88 8.39 -17.06
N ILE A 590 22.44 7.44 -16.30
CA ILE A 590 23.78 7.56 -15.69
C ILE A 590 24.87 7.68 -16.76
N CYS A 591 24.88 6.77 -17.74
CA CYS A 591 25.87 6.76 -18.81
C CYS A 591 25.82 8.01 -19.71
N SER A 592 24.64 8.63 -19.85
CA SER A 592 24.41 9.82 -20.67
C SER A 592 24.96 11.13 -20.07
N VAL A 593 25.28 11.15 -18.77
CA VAL A 593 25.83 12.35 -18.12
C VAL A 593 27.32 12.51 -18.48
N PRO A 594 27.73 13.64 -19.09
CA PRO A 594 29.12 13.85 -19.49
C PRO A 594 30.11 13.67 -18.33
N GLY A 595 31.14 12.86 -18.54
CA GLY A 595 32.17 12.56 -17.53
C GLY A 595 31.76 11.52 -16.47
N ALA A 596 30.51 11.06 -16.42
CA ALA A 596 30.02 10.16 -15.37
C ALA A 596 30.79 8.83 -15.28
N LEU A 597 31.09 8.19 -16.42
CA LEU A 597 31.82 6.91 -16.44
C LEU A 597 33.26 7.08 -15.95
N ALA A 598 33.97 8.11 -16.42
CA ALA A 598 35.34 8.41 -15.96
C ALA A 598 35.38 8.71 -14.45
N PHE A 599 34.38 9.46 -13.95
CA PHE A 599 34.22 9.70 -12.52
C PHE A 599 33.96 8.42 -11.73
N LEU A 600 33.02 7.57 -12.17
CA LEU A 600 32.72 6.29 -11.52
C LEU A 600 33.95 5.38 -11.48
N VAL A 601 34.76 5.32 -12.55
CA VAL A 601 36.04 4.60 -12.54
C VAL A 601 37.02 5.21 -11.52
N SER A 602 37.10 6.53 -11.40
CA SER A 602 37.95 7.19 -10.40
C SER A 602 37.59 6.81 -8.95
N THR A 603 36.29 6.60 -8.65
CA THR A 603 35.84 6.21 -7.30
C THR A 603 36.45 4.88 -6.82
N LEU A 604 36.82 3.98 -7.74
CA LEU A 604 37.40 2.66 -7.42
C LEU A 604 38.76 2.76 -6.72
N THR A 605 39.45 3.89 -6.85
CA THR A 605 40.76 4.15 -6.22
C THR A 605 40.71 5.32 -5.22
N TYR A 606 39.50 5.77 -4.86
CA TYR A 606 39.28 6.91 -3.98
C TYR A 606 39.84 6.67 -2.57
N ARG A 607 40.63 7.63 -2.07
CA ARG A 607 41.24 7.56 -0.73
C ARG A 607 40.41 8.35 0.27
N SER A 608 39.58 7.65 1.04
CA SER A 608 38.75 8.24 2.09
C SER A 608 39.60 8.83 3.23
N GLN A 609 39.29 10.06 3.63
CA GLN A 609 39.88 10.78 4.76
C GLN A 609 39.57 10.07 6.09
N THR A 610 38.43 9.38 6.16
CA THR A 610 37.99 8.55 7.28
C THR A 610 38.44 7.09 7.17
N ASN A 611 39.27 6.77 6.17
CA ASN A 611 39.75 5.41 5.85
C ASN A 611 38.63 4.38 5.67
N THR A 612 37.48 4.82 5.15
CA THR A 612 36.31 3.97 4.85
C THR A 612 36.29 3.55 3.38
N LEU A 613 35.77 2.35 3.07
CA LEU A 613 35.65 1.86 1.69
C LEU A 613 34.36 2.30 0.99
N ALA A 614 33.46 3.02 1.67
CA ALA A 614 32.09 3.28 1.22
C ALA A 614 31.97 3.94 -0.17
N ILE A 615 32.93 4.78 -0.59
CA ILE A 615 32.93 5.39 -1.94
C ILE A 615 33.34 4.36 -3.01
N ILE A 616 34.37 3.54 -2.73
CA ILE A 616 34.80 2.44 -3.61
C ILE A 616 33.67 1.43 -3.77
N GLU A 617 33.01 1.05 -2.66
CA GLU A 617 31.87 0.12 -2.65
C GLU A 617 30.67 0.67 -3.42
N SER A 618 30.27 1.92 -3.17
CA SER A 618 29.11 2.53 -3.83
C SER A 618 29.35 2.76 -5.32
N GLY A 619 30.51 3.32 -5.67
CA GLY A 619 30.89 3.61 -7.06
C GLY A 619 31.11 2.33 -7.88
N GLY A 620 31.82 1.34 -7.32
CA GLY A 620 31.94 0.01 -7.93
C GLY A 620 30.60 -0.73 -8.02
N GLY A 621 29.70 -0.52 -7.04
CA GLY A 621 28.34 -1.02 -7.06
C GLY A 621 27.49 -0.47 -8.20
N ILE A 622 27.57 0.85 -8.46
CA ILE A 622 26.96 1.51 -9.62
C ILE A 622 27.58 0.97 -10.91
N LEU A 623 28.92 0.96 -11.01
CA LEU A 623 29.64 0.55 -12.21
C LEU A 623 29.32 -0.91 -12.59
N ARG A 624 29.23 -1.80 -11.61
CA ARG A 624 28.76 -3.20 -11.78
C ARG A 624 27.31 -3.27 -12.29
N ASN A 625 26.44 -2.34 -11.92
CA ASN A 625 25.06 -2.32 -12.38
C ASN A 625 24.95 -1.80 -13.82
N VAL A 626 25.74 -0.77 -14.20
CA VAL A 626 25.73 -0.20 -15.56
C VAL A 626 26.63 -0.93 -16.57
N SER A 627 27.56 -1.78 -16.12
CA SER A 627 28.50 -2.51 -17.00
C SER A 627 27.82 -3.33 -18.09
N SER A 628 26.61 -3.84 -17.84
CA SER A 628 25.80 -4.56 -18.84
C SER A 628 25.42 -3.71 -20.05
N LEU A 629 25.34 -2.37 -19.88
CA LEU A 629 25.04 -1.40 -20.93
C LEU A 629 26.32 -0.90 -21.61
N ILE A 630 27.37 -0.63 -20.80
CA ILE A 630 28.71 -0.26 -21.29
C ILE A 630 29.25 -1.32 -22.26
N ALA A 631 29.16 -2.61 -21.89
CA ALA A 631 29.63 -3.71 -22.73
C ALA A 631 28.90 -3.86 -24.10
N THR A 632 27.84 -3.08 -24.34
CA THR A 632 27.07 -3.07 -25.59
C THR A 632 27.12 -1.75 -26.35
N ASN A 633 27.86 -0.75 -25.86
CA ASN A 633 27.99 0.56 -26.52
C ASN A 633 29.48 0.89 -26.72
N GLU A 634 29.94 0.95 -27.97
CA GLU A 634 31.35 1.24 -28.32
C GLU A 634 31.80 2.66 -27.95
N GLU A 635 30.86 3.58 -27.66
CA GLU A 635 31.15 4.95 -27.18
C GLU A 635 31.42 5.06 -25.66
N HIS A 636 31.42 3.95 -24.91
CA HIS A 636 31.52 3.91 -23.44
C HIS A 636 32.73 3.15 -22.90
#